data_AF-A0A914N4K7-F1
#
_entry.id   AF-A0A914N4K7-F1
#
_cell.length_a   1.000
_cell.length_b   1.000
_cell.length_c   1.000
_cell.angle_alpha   90.00
_cell.angle_beta   90.00
_cell.angle_gamma   90.00
#
_symmetry.space_group_name_H-M   'P 1'
#
loop_
_entity.id
_entity.type
_entity.pdbx_description
1 polymer ?
#
loop_
_entity_poly.entity_id
_entity_poly.type
_entity_poly.pdbx_seq_one_letter_code
_entity_poly.pdbx_strand_id
1 'polypeptide(L)'
;MSKGPQHFIDEAAKANDEEDPFSETRRKNIAERQSQYQLRARKRPISPERADMFVDQTPDLRDRTYAKIMQEQLLTAEKEKIEKELVDKHQSGELKINRQAKSFAPEDTPTENIENTPSQAPRKKRI
;
A
#
# COMPACT_ATOMS: atom_id res chain seq x y z
N MET A 1 20.72 5.97 34.07
CA MET A 1 20.04 6.39 32.82
C MET A 1 18.56 6.57 33.17
N SER A 2 18.07 7.81 33.18
CA SER A 2 16.67 8.11 33.49
C SER A 2 15.79 7.61 32.35
N LYS A 3 14.96 6.60 32.61
CA LYS A 3 13.97 6.12 31.64
C LYS A 3 12.96 7.25 31.42
N GLY A 4 12.83 7.70 30.18
CA GLY A 4 11.98 8.82 29.79
C GLY A 4 10.49 8.44 29.71
N PRO A 5 9.64 9.33 29.17
CA PRO A 5 8.19 9.12 29.10
C PRO A 5 7.76 7.86 28.33
N GLN A 6 8.62 7.31 27.47
CA GLN A 6 8.40 6.06 26.76
C GLN A 6 8.22 4.86 27.71
N HIS A 7 8.85 4.88 28.89
CA HIS A 7 8.69 3.80 29.87
C HIS A 7 7.24 3.64 30.34
N PHE A 8 6.52 4.75 30.52
CA PHE A 8 5.11 4.70 30.91
C PHE A 8 4.22 4.15 29.81
N ILE A 9 4.59 4.38 28.55
CA ILE A 9 3.87 3.83 27.39
C ILE A 9 4.12 2.32 27.32
N ASP A 10 5.37 1.87 27.49
CA ASP A 10 5.71 0.45 27.50
C ASP A 10 5.10 -0.29 28.69
N GLU A 11 5.03 0.35 29.86
CA GLU A 11 4.40 -0.20 31.07
C GLU A 11 2.87 -0.28 30.92
N ALA A 12 2.23 0.74 30.35
CA ALA A 12 0.81 0.71 30.04
C ALA A 12 0.47 -0.30 28.95
N ALA A 13 1.35 -0.50 27.96
CA ALA A 13 1.18 -1.52 26.93
C ALA A 13 1.22 -2.92 27.55
N LYS A 14 2.20 -3.20 28.43
CA LYS A 14 2.32 -4.47 29.17
C LYS A 14 1.13 -4.74 30.10
N ALA A 15 0.52 -3.71 30.68
CA ALA A 15 -0.65 -3.87 31.54
C ALA A 15 -1.90 -4.38 30.80
N ASN A 16 -1.94 -4.34 29.46
CA ASN A 16 -3.02 -4.97 28.68
C ASN A 16 -2.82 -6.48 28.48
N ASP A 17 -1.62 -7.00 28.73
CA ASP A 17 -1.31 -8.44 28.60
C ASP A 17 -1.61 -9.21 29.90
N GLU A 18 -1.76 -8.51 31.03
CA GLU A 18 -2.15 -9.09 32.31
C GLU A 18 -3.65 -9.41 32.33
N GLU A 19 -4.02 -10.52 32.98
CA GLU A 19 -5.42 -10.96 33.08
C GLU A 19 -6.27 -9.85 33.73
N ASP A 20 -7.32 -9.42 33.01
CA ASP A 20 -8.21 -8.35 33.43
C ASP A 20 -8.65 -8.55 34.90
N PRO A 21 -8.37 -7.60 35.81
CA PRO A 21 -8.69 -7.73 37.23
C PRO A 21 -10.19 -7.85 37.51
N PHE A 22 -11.04 -7.50 36.53
CA PHE A 22 -12.49 -7.66 36.61
C PHE A 22 -13.02 -8.85 35.82
N SER A 23 -12.15 -9.73 35.30
CA SER A 23 -12.51 -10.88 34.46
C SER A 23 -13.59 -11.78 35.09
N GLU A 24 -13.58 -11.97 36.40
CA GLU A 24 -14.57 -12.77 37.13
C GLU A 24 -15.92 -12.06 37.33
N THR A 25 -15.91 -10.74 37.51
CA THR A 25 -17.12 -9.95 37.80
C THR A 25 -17.81 -9.44 36.55
N ARG A 26 -17.07 -9.31 35.44
CA ARG A 26 -17.60 -8.78 34.20
C ARG A 26 -18.53 -9.77 33.52
N ARG A 27 -19.47 -9.23 32.74
CA ARG A 27 -20.32 -10.04 31.88
C ARG A 27 -19.45 -10.68 30.80
N LYS A 28 -19.57 -12.01 30.62
CA LYS A 28 -18.82 -12.76 29.61
C LYS A 28 -19.08 -12.21 28.21
N ASN A 29 -18.05 -12.08 27.39
CA ASN A 29 -18.17 -11.63 26.01
C ASN A 29 -18.78 -12.70 25.10
N ILE A 30 -19.31 -12.30 23.93
CA ILE A 30 -19.89 -13.25 22.97
C ILE A 30 -18.85 -14.32 22.57
N ALA A 31 -17.58 -13.92 22.41
CA ALA A 31 -16.49 -14.85 22.08
C ALA A 31 -16.25 -15.93 23.16
N GLU A 32 -16.41 -15.58 24.44
CA GLU A 32 -16.21 -16.50 25.58
C GLU A 32 -17.37 -17.48 25.76
N ARG A 33 -18.56 -17.11 25.27
CA ARG A 33 -19.76 -17.96 25.32
C ARG A 33 -19.85 -18.92 24.15
N GLN A 34 -19.03 -18.74 23.12
CA GLN A 34 -19.12 -19.48 21.86
C GLN A 34 -18.28 -20.76 21.87
N SER A 35 -18.77 -21.79 21.19
CA SER A 35 -18.03 -23.04 21.01
C SER A 35 -16.91 -22.90 19.97
N GLN A 36 -15.97 -23.85 19.95
CA GLN A 36 -14.89 -23.91 18.95
C GLN A 36 -15.41 -23.93 17.51
N TYR A 37 -16.59 -24.50 17.27
CA TYR A 37 -17.24 -24.50 15.95
C TYR A 37 -17.68 -23.09 15.53
N GLN A 38 -18.27 -22.32 16.45
CA GLN A 38 -18.72 -20.95 16.20
C GLN A 38 -17.52 -20.00 15.98
N LEU A 39 -16.41 -20.22 16.69
CA LEU A 39 -15.17 -19.49 16.47
C LEU A 39 -14.61 -19.66 15.04
N ARG A 40 -14.74 -20.86 14.45
CA ARG A 40 -14.32 -21.11 13.07
C ARG A 40 -15.16 -20.33 12.06
N ALA A 41 -16.46 -20.14 12.33
CA ALA A 41 -17.32 -19.34 11.46
C ALA A 41 -16.85 -17.88 11.41
N ARG A 42 -16.38 -17.32 12.53
CA ARG A 42 -15.83 -15.95 12.59
C ARG A 42 -14.56 -15.75 11.77
N LYS A 43 -13.80 -16.81 11.53
CA LYS A 43 -12.54 -16.78 10.75
C LYS A 43 -12.77 -16.98 9.25
N ARG A 44 -14.01 -17.15 8.78
CA ARG A 44 -14.30 -17.34 7.36
C ARG A 44 -14.20 -16.01 6.61
N PRO A 45 -13.52 -15.95 5.46
CA PRO A 45 -13.57 -14.77 4.60
C PRO A 45 -15.02 -14.54 4.15
N ILE A 46 -15.56 -13.37 4.46
CA ILE A 46 -16.95 -13.00 4.17
C ILE A 46 -17.09 -12.52 2.73
N SER A 47 -16.08 -11.79 2.24
CA SER A 47 -16.01 -11.37 0.85
C SER A 47 -15.29 -12.44 0.01
N PRO A 48 -15.58 -12.48 -1.30
CA PRO A 48 -14.68 -13.12 -2.26
C PRO A 48 -13.24 -12.63 -2.07
N GLU A 49 -12.29 -13.45 -2.50
CA GLU A 49 -10.90 -13.00 -2.56
C GLU A 49 -10.78 -11.83 -3.52
N ARG A 50 -10.11 -10.76 -3.08
CA ARG A 50 -9.85 -9.59 -3.93
C ARG A 50 -8.76 -9.98 -4.91
N ALA A 51 -9.16 -10.35 -6.14
CA ALA A 51 -8.21 -10.52 -7.22
C ALA A 51 -7.47 -9.19 -7.44
N ASP A 52 -6.15 -9.19 -7.30
CA ASP A 52 -5.33 -8.05 -7.68
C ASP A 52 -5.35 -7.92 -9.21
N MET A 53 -5.91 -6.81 -9.70
CA MET A 53 -6.10 -6.53 -11.12
C MET A 53 -4.78 -6.41 -11.89
N PHE A 54 -3.66 -6.21 -11.19
CA PHE A 54 -2.36 -5.96 -11.80
C PHE A 54 -1.45 -7.20 -11.85
N VAL A 55 -1.80 -8.30 -11.17
CA VAL A 55 -0.97 -9.52 -11.15
C VAL A 55 -0.67 -10.03 -12.55
N ASP A 56 -1.66 -10.03 -13.45
CA ASP A 56 -1.49 -10.49 -14.82
C ASP A 56 -1.03 -9.38 -15.78
N GLN A 57 -1.09 -8.11 -15.35
CA GLN A 57 -0.84 -6.94 -16.20
C GLN A 57 0.50 -6.28 -15.94
N THR A 58 1.26 -6.72 -14.94
CA THR A 58 2.57 -6.14 -14.62
C THR A 58 3.60 -6.70 -15.61
N PRO A 59 4.09 -5.93 -16.61
CA PRO A 59 5.04 -6.45 -17.58
C PRO A 59 6.41 -6.70 -16.92
N ASP A 60 7.02 -7.86 -17.17
CA ASP A 60 8.35 -8.17 -16.67
C ASP A 60 9.42 -7.43 -17.50
N LEU A 61 10.58 -7.17 -16.91
CA LEU A 61 11.73 -6.58 -17.61
C LEU A 61 12.17 -7.44 -18.80
N ARG A 62 11.90 -8.75 -18.75
CA ARG A 62 12.18 -9.70 -19.83
C ARG A 62 11.29 -9.53 -21.06
N ASP A 63 10.12 -8.91 -20.91
CA ASP A 63 9.17 -8.69 -22.01
C ASP A 63 9.56 -7.49 -22.90
N ARG A 64 10.65 -6.80 -22.57
CA ARG A 64 11.20 -5.69 -23.36
C ARG A 64 11.91 -6.20 -24.61
N THR A 65 11.13 -6.46 -25.65
CA THR A 65 11.65 -6.82 -26.97
C THR A 65 12.24 -5.62 -27.71
N TYR A 66 13.11 -5.88 -28.68
CA TYR A 66 13.73 -4.84 -29.51
C TYR A 66 12.72 -3.89 -30.17
N ALA A 67 11.59 -4.41 -30.66
CA ALA A 67 10.54 -3.60 -31.26
C ALA A 67 9.98 -2.54 -30.27
N LYS A 68 9.80 -2.93 -29.01
CA LYS A 68 9.33 -2.04 -27.95
C LYS A 68 10.39 -0.99 -27.58
N ILE A 69 11.66 -1.39 -27.54
CA ILE A 69 12.78 -0.47 -27.31
C ILE A 69 12.86 0.60 -28.41
N MET A 70 12.68 0.22 -29.67
CA MET A 70 12.68 1.19 -30.78
C MET A 70 11.50 2.16 -30.69
N GLN A 71 10.32 1.69 -30.30
CA GLN A 71 9.17 2.56 -30.05
C GLN A 71 9.44 3.53 -28.88
N GLU A 72 10.04 3.05 -27.79
CA GLU A 72 10.45 3.89 -26.66
C GLU A 72 11.45 4.98 -27.09
N GLN A 73 12.42 4.65 -27.95
CA GLN A 73 13.37 5.62 -28.50
C GLN A 73 12.69 6.68 -29.38
N LEU A 74 11.70 6.30 -30.20
CA LEU A 74 10.94 7.26 -31.00
C LEU A 74 10.11 8.20 -30.11
N LEU A 75 9.39 7.64 -29.13
CA LEU A 75 8.56 8.42 -28.21
C LEU A 75 9.38 9.37 -27.33
N THR A 76 10.57 8.95 -26.90
CA THR A 76 11.48 9.84 -26.14
C THR A 76 11.96 11.00 -27.00
N ALA A 77 12.35 10.75 -28.25
CA ALA A 77 12.73 11.82 -29.18
C ALA A 77 11.57 12.78 -29.48
N GLU A 78 10.35 12.28 -29.61
CA GLU A 78 9.14 13.12 -29.77
C GLU A 78 8.86 13.98 -28.54
N LYS A 79 8.96 13.40 -27.34
CA LYS A 79 8.80 14.12 -26.07
C LYS A 79 9.80 15.27 -25.95
N GLU A 80 11.08 15.02 -26.22
CA GLU A 80 12.13 16.05 -26.16
C GLU A 80 11.87 17.19 -27.15
N LYS A 81 11.34 16.89 -28.35
CA LYS A 81 10.97 17.93 -29.32
C LYS A 81 9.82 18.79 -28.79
N ILE A 82 8.77 18.16 -28.28
CA ILE A 82 7.61 18.86 -27.71
C ILE A 82 8.02 19.72 -26.52
N GLU A 83 8.88 19.20 -25.64
CA GLU A 83 9.40 19.96 -24.49
C GLU A 83 10.16 21.21 -24.92
N LYS A 84 11.02 21.11 -25.95
CA LYS A 84 11.71 22.28 -26.53
C LYS A 84 10.72 23.29 -27.09
N GLU A 85 9.76 22.84 -27.89
CA GLU A 85 8.73 23.73 -28.42
C GLU A 85 7.92 24.41 -27.30
N LEU A 86 7.65 23.71 -26.20
CA LEU A 86 6.92 24.27 -25.07
C LEU A 86 7.73 25.35 -24.36
N VAL A 87 9.04 25.14 -24.21
CA VAL A 87 9.98 26.14 -23.68
C VAL A 87 10.05 27.36 -24.60
N ASP A 88 10.18 27.15 -25.90
CA ASP A 88 10.24 28.25 -26.88
C ASP A 88 8.94 29.06 -26.89
N LYS A 89 7.78 28.39 -26.86
CA LYS A 89 6.46 29.04 -26.76
C LYS A 89 6.23 29.74 -25.43
N HIS A 90 6.84 29.24 -24.35
CA HIS A 90 6.81 29.90 -23.05
C HIS A 90 7.65 31.18 -23.09
N GLN A 91 8.87 31.12 -23.65
CA GLN A 91 9.75 32.27 -23.82
C GLN A 91 9.17 33.34 -24.76
N SER A 92 8.48 32.93 -25.83
CA SER A 92 7.81 33.84 -26.76
C SER A 92 6.54 34.49 -26.18
N GLY A 93 6.04 33.99 -25.04
CA GLY A 93 4.80 34.45 -24.43
C GLY A 93 3.52 34.01 -25.15
N GLU A 94 3.63 33.14 -26.16
CA GLU A 94 2.48 32.61 -26.90
C GLU A 94 1.75 31.49 -26.14
N LEU A 95 2.41 30.87 -25.16
CA LEU A 95 1.86 29.77 -24.37
C LEU A 95 0.69 30.25 -23.48
N LYS A 96 -0.54 30.02 -23.95
CA LYS A 96 -1.77 30.28 -23.19
C LYS A 96 -2.12 29.08 -22.31
N ILE A 97 -2.01 29.24 -20.99
CA ILE A 97 -2.43 28.23 -20.02
C ILE A 97 -3.97 28.17 -20.02
N ASN A 98 -4.54 27.08 -20.52
CA ASN A 98 -5.98 26.89 -20.47
C ASN A 98 -6.39 26.34 -19.09
N ARG A 99 -7.01 27.20 -18.25
CA ARG A 99 -7.36 26.92 -16.85
C ARG A 99 -8.44 25.84 -16.64
N GLN A 100 -8.96 25.25 -17.71
CA GLN A 100 -9.99 24.21 -17.68
C GLN A 100 -9.44 22.80 -17.46
N ALA A 101 -8.12 22.61 -17.40
CA ALA A 101 -7.54 21.40 -16.85
C ALA A 101 -7.83 21.37 -15.34
N LYS A 102 -8.89 20.65 -14.95
CA LYS A 102 -9.13 20.28 -13.55
C LYS A 102 -7.82 19.71 -13.02
N SER A 103 -7.18 20.44 -12.11
CA SER A 103 -6.10 19.92 -11.29
C SER A 103 -6.66 18.68 -10.60
N PHE A 104 -6.27 17.50 -11.06
CA PHE A 104 -6.31 16.32 -10.22
C PHE A 104 -5.23 16.57 -9.17
N ALA A 105 -5.59 17.34 -8.14
CA ALA A 105 -4.79 17.42 -6.94
C ALA A 105 -4.66 15.97 -6.47
N PRO A 106 -3.44 15.48 -6.14
CA PRO A 106 -3.36 14.28 -5.35
C PRO A 106 -4.06 14.63 -4.04
N GLU A 107 -5.31 14.18 -3.88
CA GLU A 107 -5.92 14.02 -2.57
C GLU A 107 -4.87 13.36 -1.70
N ASP A 108 -4.62 13.92 -0.52
CA ASP A 108 -3.64 13.44 0.46
C ASP A 108 -3.90 11.95 0.72
N THR A 109 -3.28 11.08 -0.08
CA THR A 109 -3.21 9.68 0.22
C THR A 109 -2.28 9.61 1.42
N PRO A 110 -2.72 9.06 2.57
CA PRO A 110 -1.78 8.72 3.61
C PRO A 110 -0.71 7.86 2.95
N THR A 111 0.52 8.34 2.95
CA THR A 111 1.68 7.51 2.63
C THR A 111 1.78 6.51 3.77
N GLU A 112 1.02 5.42 3.65
CA GLU A 112 1.25 4.24 4.48
C GLU A 112 2.66 3.76 4.14
N ASN A 113 3.54 3.87 5.14
CA ASN A 113 4.90 3.39 5.09
C ASN A 113 4.89 1.90 4.68
N ILE A 114 5.24 1.61 3.43
CA ILE A 114 5.46 0.24 2.94
C ILE A 114 6.85 -0.18 3.40
N GLU A 115 7.05 -0.23 4.71
CA GLU A 115 8.17 -0.93 5.32
C GLU A 115 7.56 -1.94 6.29
N ASN A 116 7.84 -3.22 6.02
CA ASN A 116 7.56 -4.39 6.86
C ASN A 116 6.28 -5.18 6.56
N THR A 117 6.12 -5.67 5.33
CA THR A 117 5.52 -6.99 5.14
C THR A 117 6.64 -8.03 5.03
N PRO A 118 6.84 -8.92 6.02
CA PRO A 118 7.80 -10.01 5.87
C PRO A 118 7.26 -10.99 4.82
N SER A 119 7.83 -10.93 3.62
CA SER A 119 7.69 -11.98 2.61
C SER A 119 8.37 -13.25 3.15
N GLN A 120 7.61 -14.08 3.86
CA GLN A 120 8.01 -15.45 4.20
C GLN A 120 6.97 -16.42 3.66
N ALA A 121 7.15 -16.83 2.41
CA ALA A 121 6.64 -18.12 1.94
C ALA A 121 7.76 -19.17 2.11
N PRO A 122 7.53 -20.30 2.81
CA PRO A 122 8.56 -21.33 2.95
C PRO A 122 8.81 -22.01 1.60
N ARG A 123 10.05 -21.92 1.11
CA ARG A 123 10.53 -22.72 -0.04
C ARG A 123 10.55 -24.19 0.36
N LYS A 124 9.63 -24.99 -0.19
CA LYS A 124 9.68 -26.46 -0.10
C LYS A 124 11.00 -26.96 -0.71
N LYS A 125 11.85 -27.59 0.11
CA LYS A 125 12.99 -28.37 -0.38
C LYS A 125 12.44 -29.59 -1.11
N ARG A 126 12.77 -29.74 -2.40
CA ARG A 126 12.57 -31.00 -3.12
C ARG A 126 13.58 -32.00 -2.56
N ILE A 127 13.08 -33.16 -2.14
CA ILE A 127 13.85 -34.39 -1.92
C ILE A 127 13.99 -35.06 -3.29
#